data_AF-A0A6V7WPM2-F1
#
_entry.id   AF-A0A6V7WPM2-F1
#
_cell.length_a   1.000
_cell.length_b   1.000
_cell.length_c   1.000
_cell.angle_alpha   90.00
_cell.angle_beta   90.00
_cell.angle_gamma   90.00
#
_symmetry.space_group_name_H-M   'P 1'
#
loop_
_entity.id
_entity.type
_entity.pdbx_description
1 polymer ?
#
loop_
_entity_poly.entity_id
_entity_poly.type
_entity_poly.pdbx_seq_one_letter_code
_entity_poly.pdbx_strand_id
1 'polypeptide(L)'
;MQFKRIDIAPKIISEFEEVYRIGENMPFELDVKAEARPEAQFQWKHNNFEIKSNDQVQIKHVGENNEKISFAKAVDGIVEVHAVNKLGKDIKRTKVIVDYTFDPSNENDVNKKLTEEMEEKGKEEIEEKQKKLERRKNK
;
A
#
# COMPACT_ATOMS: atom_id res chain seq x y z
N MET A 1 -7.69 -35.53 14.32
CA MET A 1 -8.59 -34.85 13.36
C MET A 1 -7.77 -33.87 12.55
N GLN A 2 -7.67 -34.05 11.24
CA GLN A 2 -6.91 -33.14 10.38
C GLN A 2 -7.87 -32.05 9.89
N PHE A 3 -7.70 -30.81 10.35
CA PHE A 3 -8.48 -29.68 9.85
C PHE A 3 -8.23 -29.53 8.35
N LYS A 4 -9.27 -29.77 7.55
CA LYS A 4 -9.22 -29.57 6.10
C LYS A 4 -9.02 -28.08 5.86
N ARG A 5 -7.84 -27.69 5.37
CA ARG A 5 -7.60 -26.30 4.95
C ARG A 5 -8.58 -25.98 3.81
N ILE A 6 -9.38 -24.93 3.99
CA ILE A 6 -10.35 -24.49 2.98
C ILE A 6 -9.56 -23.69 1.95
N ASP A 7 -9.63 -24.11 0.69
CA ASP A 7 -9.13 -23.32 -0.42
C ASP A 7 -10.04 -22.09 -0.59
N ILE A 8 -9.42 -20.91 -0.73
CA ILE A 8 -10.08 -19.63 -0.90
C ILE A 8 -9.44 -18.85 -2.06
N ALA A 9 -10.27 -18.14 -2.82
CA ALA A 9 -9.79 -17.17 -3.81
C ALA A 9 -9.01 -16.05 -3.09
N PRO A 10 -8.05 -15.40 -3.77
CA PRO A 10 -7.27 -14.34 -3.15
C PRO A 10 -8.17 -13.20 -2.71
N LYS A 11 -7.85 -12.60 -1.56
CA LYS A 11 -8.42 -11.35 -1.09
C LYS A 11 -7.31 -10.49 -0.52
N ILE A 12 -7.04 -9.35 -1.16
CA ILE A 12 -6.03 -8.39 -0.71
C ILE A 12 -6.55 -7.71 0.57
N ILE A 13 -5.75 -7.81 1.63
CA ILE A 13 -6.06 -7.26 2.96
C ILE A 13 -5.18 -6.08 3.33
N SER A 14 -4.11 -5.81 2.57
CA SER A 14 -3.31 -4.59 2.77
C SER A 14 -4.14 -3.35 2.53
N GLU A 15 -4.00 -2.37 3.41
CA GLU A 15 -4.54 -1.03 3.26
C GLU A 15 -3.46 -0.11 2.69
N PHE A 16 -3.83 0.70 1.70
CA PHE A 16 -3.01 1.76 1.13
C PHE A 16 -3.94 2.83 0.59
N GLU A 17 -3.43 4.05 0.48
CA GLU A 17 -4.20 5.23 0.07
C GLU A 17 -4.70 5.09 -1.37
N GLU A 18 -5.87 5.67 -1.66
CA GLU A 18 -6.37 5.76 -3.02
C GLU A 18 -5.47 6.64 -3.91
N VAL A 19 -4.84 7.65 -3.30
CA VAL A 19 -3.97 8.62 -3.99
C VAL A 19 -2.76 8.95 -3.13
N TYR A 20 -1.56 8.63 -3.60
CA TYR A 20 -0.30 9.10 -3.04
C TYR A 20 0.17 10.36 -3.77
N ARG A 21 0.64 11.36 -3.02
CA ARG A 21 1.38 12.52 -3.56
C ARG A 21 2.83 12.43 -3.10
N ILE A 22 3.74 12.29 -4.06
CA ILE A 22 5.14 11.99 -3.77
C ILE A 22 6.02 12.95 -4.55
N GLY A 23 7.00 13.54 -3.87
CA GLY A 23 7.95 14.43 -4.52
C GLY A 23 8.73 13.78 -5.66
N GLU A 24 9.15 14.59 -6.62
CA GLU A 24 10.01 14.12 -7.70
C GLU A 24 11.29 13.46 -7.14
N ASN A 25 11.73 12.37 -7.79
CA ASN A 25 12.93 11.61 -7.42
C ASN A 25 12.90 10.97 -6.02
N MET A 26 11.79 11.04 -5.28
CA MET A 26 11.64 10.36 -4.00
C MET A 26 11.29 8.88 -4.20
N PRO A 27 11.79 7.97 -3.34
CA PRO A 27 11.43 6.57 -3.40
C PRO A 27 9.96 6.35 -3.00
N PHE A 28 9.39 5.25 -3.48
CA PHE A 28 8.01 4.86 -3.19
C PHE A 28 7.90 3.35 -3.03
N GLU A 29 7.15 2.86 -2.04
CA GLU A 29 6.96 1.42 -1.82
C GLU A 29 5.50 1.09 -1.55
N LEU A 30 5.09 -0.11 -1.93
CA LEU A 30 3.80 -0.71 -1.57
C LEU A 30 4.04 -2.12 -1.04
N ASP A 31 3.40 -2.46 0.09
CA ASP A 31 3.44 -3.78 0.73
C ASP A 31 2.05 -4.43 0.68
N VAL A 32 1.92 -5.54 -0.05
CA VAL A 32 0.65 -6.15 -0.40
C VAL A 32 0.56 -7.57 0.12
N LYS A 33 -0.37 -7.75 1.07
CA LYS A 33 -0.74 -9.01 1.66
C LYS A 33 -2.12 -9.43 1.16
N ALA A 34 -2.27 -10.72 0.89
CA ALA A 34 -3.53 -11.35 0.56
C ALA A 34 -3.83 -12.55 1.45
N GLU A 35 -5.10 -12.84 1.66
CA GLU A 35 -5.58 -14.14 2.12
C GLU A 35 -5.88 -15.00 0.89
N ALA A 36 -5.08 -16.04 0.64
CA ALA A 36 -5.30 -16.94 -0.49
C ALA A 36 -4.86 -18.36 -0.18
N ARG A 37 -5.64 -19.36 -0.62
CA ARG A 37 -5.28 -20.79 -0.55
C ARG A 37 -5.82 -21.52 -1.77
N PRO A 38 -5.00 -22.09 -2.66
CA PRO A 38 -3.53 -22.07 -2.70
C PRO A 38 -2.95 -20.65 -2.77
N GLU A 39 -1.65 -20.56 -2.52
CA GLU A 39 -0.91 -19.29 -2.55
C GLU A 39 -1.17 -18.53 -3.87
N ALA A 40 -1.35 -17.22 -3.73
CA ALA A 40 -1.59 -16.33 -4.84
C ALA A 40 -0.28 -15.96 -5.54
N GLN A 41 -0.34 -15.87 -6.87
CA GLN A 41 0.67 -15.21 -7.68
C GLN A 41 0.31 -13.74 -7.80
N PHE A 42 1.30 -12.88 -7.66
CA PHE A 42 1.14 -11.44 -7.75
C PHE A 42 1.67 -10.94 -9.10
N GLN A 43 0.93 -10.02 -9.73
CA GLN A 43 1.35 -9.32 -10.93
C GLN A 43 1.13 -7.82 -10.75
N TRP A 44 2.19 -7.05 -10.90
CA TRP A 44 2.16 -5.59 -10.80
C TRP A 44 1.99 -4.93 -12.15
N LYS A 45 1.26 -3.82 -12.19
CA LYS A 45 1.04 -3.01 -13.38
C LYS A 45 1.18 -1.53 -13.08
N HIS A 46 1.78 -0.80 -14.02
CA HIS A 46 1.80 0.65 -14.06
C HIS A 46 1.14 1.11 -15.36
N ASN A 47 0.11 1.94 -15.27
CA ASN A 47 -0.66 2.43 -16.42
C ASN A 47 -1.03 1.30 -17.41
N ASN A 48 -1.54 0.18 -16.87
CA ASN A 48 -1.92 -1.02 -17.60
C ASN A 48 -0.77 -1.86 -18.21
N PHE A 49 0.48 -1.44 -18.08
CA PHE A 49 1.65 -2.21 -18.49
C PHE A 49 2.20 -3.03 -17.33
N GLU A 50 2.58 -4.28 -17.60
CA GLU A 50 3.19 -5.14 -16.59
C GLU A 50 4.54 -4.59 -16.12
N ILE A 51 4.74 -4.56 -14.80
CA ILE A 51 6.00 -4.20 -14.18
C ILE A 51 6.82 -5.47 -13.95
N LYS A 52 8.09 -5.42 -14.34
CA LYS A 52 9.08 -6.45 -14.02
C LYS A 52 10.22 -5.81 -13.25
N SER A 53 10.83 -6.59 -12.35
CA SER A 53 12.00 -6.14 -11.60
C SER A 53 13.12 -5.69 -12.54
N ASN A 54 13.73 -4.55 -12.22
CA ASN A 54 14.86 -3.94 -12.92
C ASN A 54 15.63 -3.03 -11.95
N ASP A 55 16.58 -2.23 -12.46
CA ASP A 55 17.42 -1.36 -11.62
C ASP A 55 16.64 -0.25 -10.90
N GLN A 56 15.47 0.14 -11.41
CA GLN A 56 14.62 1.20 -10.84
C GLN A 56 13.45 0.65 -10.01
N VAL A 57 13.07 -0.62 -10.22
CA VAL A 57 11.92 -1.24 -9.55
C VAL A 57 12.28 -2.63 -9.04
N GLN A 58 12.10 -2.86 -7.75
CA GLN A 58 12.33 -4.16 -7.12
C GLN A 58 11.01 -4.76 -6.65
N ILE A 59 10.72 -5.99 -7.06
CA ILE A 59 9.60 -6.78 -6.55
C ILE A 59 10.17 -7.91 -5.69
N LYS A 60 9.69 -8.04 -4.45
CA LYS A 60 10.17 -9.01 -3.45
C LYS A 60 9.02 -9.74 -2.81
N HIS A 61 9.06 -11.07 -2.88
CA HIS A 61 8.21 -11.92 -2.07
C HIS A 61 8.75 -11.97 -0.63
N VAL A 62 8.01 -11.36 0.30
CA VAL A 62 8.45 -11.13 1.68
C VAL A 62 7.82 -12.11 2.68
N GLY A 63 6.84 -12.90 2.26
CA GLY A 63 6.23 -13.96 3.05
C GLY A 63 5.03 -14.59 2.35
N GLU A 64 4.38 -15.56 2.99
CA GLU A 64 3.21 -16.26 2.42
C GLU A 64 2.12 -15.26 2.02
N ASN A 65 1.75 -15.29 0.73
CA ASN A 65 0.83 -14.33 0.13
C ASN A 65 1.17 -12.85 0.42
N ASN A 66 2.45 -12.51 0.54
CA ASN A 66 2.91 -11.15 0.80
C ASN A 66 4.02 -10.72 -0.18
N GLU A 67 3.78 -9.64 -0.90
CA GLU A 67 4.72 -9.10 -1.88
C GLU A 67 4.90 -7.59 -1.72
N LYS A 68 6.15 -7.16 -1.79
CA LYS A 68 6.53 -5.75 -1.74
C LYS A 68 7.09 -5.31 -3.08
N ILE A 69 6.63 -4.16 -3.57
CA ILE A 69 7.24 -3.45 -4.69
C ILE A 69 7.89 -2.16 -4.18
N SER A 70 9.11 -1.89 -4.63
CA SER A 70 9.88 -0.70 -4.30
C SER A 70 10.33 0.00 -5.58
N PHE A 71 9.99 1.28 -5.72
CA PHE A 71 10.43 2.16 -6.78
C PHE A 71 11.55 3.06 -6.25
N ALA A 72 12.70 3.10 -6.94
CA ALA A 72 13.79 4.00 -6.60
C ALA A 72 13.37 5.48 -6.73
N LYS A 73 12.46 5.77 -7.66
CA LYS A 73 11.83 7.07 -7.88
C LYS A 73 10.33 6.88 -8.15
N ALA A 74 9.51 7.74 -7.57
CA ALA A 74 8.06 7.71 -7.77
C ALA A 74 7.69 7.81 -9.27
N VAL A 75 6.67 7.05 -9.65
CA VAL A 75 6.16 6.99 -11.03
C VAL A 75 4.75 7.58 -11.08
N ASP A 76 4.52 8.58 -11.91
CA ASP A 76 3.19 9.19 -12.04
C ASP A 76 2.21 8.23 -12.72
N GLY A 77 0.97 8.16 -12.23
CA GLY A 77 -0.10 7.37 -12.82
C GLY A 77 -0.69 6.32 -11.88
N ILE A 78 -1.26 5.26 -12.45
CA ILE A 78 -1.96 4.22 -11.69
C ILE A 78 -1.02 3.02 -11.50
N VAL A 79 -0.80 2.66 -10.24
CA VAL A 79 -0.13 1.40 -9.85
C VAL A 79 -1.18 0.42 -9.37
N GLU A 80 -1.15 -0.79 -9.90
CA GLU A 80 -2.14 -1.83 -9.62
C GLU A 80 -1.45 -3.18 -9.39
N VAL A 81 -2.01 -3.97 -8.47
CA VAL A 81 -1.55 -5.32 -8.15
C VAL A 81 -2.70 -6.30 -8.36
N HIS A 82 -2.40 -7.43 -9.01
CA HIS A 82 -3.33 -8.53 -9.26
C HIS A 82 -2.84 -9.73 -8.45
N ALA A 83 -3.63 -10.19 -7.47
CA ALA A 83 -3.39 -11.44 -6.76
C ALA A 83 -4.27 -12.53 -7.38
N VAL A 84 -3.68 -13.62 -7.88
CA VAL A 84 -4.39 -14.65 -8.67
C VAL A 84 -4.06 -16.05 -8.16
N ASN A 85 -5.07 -16.90 -8.01
CA ASN A 85 -4.91 -18.34 -7.86
C ASN A 85 -5.95 -19.11 -8.68
N LYS A 86 -5.97 -20.45 -8.57
CA LYS A 86 -6.90 -21.31 -9.32
C LYS A 86 -8.39 -21.06 -9.03
N LEU A 87 -8.73 -20.38 -7.92
CA LEU A 87 -10.10 -20.11 -7.51
C LEU A 87 -10.58 -18.70 -7.89
N GLY A 88 -9.68 -17.80 -8.27
CA GLY A 88 -10.06 -16.45 -8.66
C GLY A 88 -8.93 -15.44 -8.59
N LYS A 89 -9.31 -14.18 -8.57
CA LYS A 89 -8.41 -13.04 -8.52
C LYS A 89 -8.97 -11.93 -7.64
N ASP A 90 -8.08 -11.14 -7.07
CA ASP A 90 -8.40 -9.85 -6.48
C ASP A 90 -7.42 -8.79 -6.98
N ILE A 91 -7.90 -7.56 -7.10
CA ILE A 91 -7.16 -6.46 -7.73
C ILE A 91 -7.28 -5.24 -6.83
N LYS A 92 -6.14 -4.58 -6.58
CA LYS A 92 -6.13 -3.32 -5.86
C LYS A 92 -5.24 -2.31 -6.56
N ARG A 93 -5.66 -1.04 -6.54
CA ARG A 93 -5.00 0.06 -7.26
C ARG A 93 -4.86 1.30 -6.39
N THR A 94 -3.83 2.07 -6.70
CA THR A 94 -3.59 3.40 -6.14
C THR A 94 -3.13 4.33 -7.25
N LYS A 95 -3.45 5.63 -7.13
CA LYS A 95 -2.94 6.67 -8.01
C LYS A 95 -1.73 7.33 -7.36
N VAL A 96 -0.61 7.36 -8.05
CA VAL A 96 0.57 8.13 -7.64
C VAL A 96 0.59 9.43 -8.44
N ILE A 97 0.72 10.54 -7.74
CA ILE A 97 0.89 11.88 -8.30
C ILE A 97 2.31 12.32 -7.96
N VAL A 98 3.13 12.56 -8.96
CA VAL A 98 4.48 13.12 -8.75
C VAL A 98 4.38 14.63 -8.60
N ASP A 99 4.81 15.13 -7.45
CA ASP A 99 4.90 16.56 -7.17
C ASP A 99 6.27 17.09 -7.62
N TYR A 100 6.27 17.80 -8.74
CA TYR A 100 7.45 18.45 -9.32
C TYR A 100 7.82 19.77 -8.63
N THR A 101 6.96 20.27 -7.74
CA THR A 101 7.26 21.47 -6.94
C THR A 101 7.92 21.14 -5.62
N PHE A 102 7.93 19.86 -5.24
CA PHE A 102 8.58 19.38 -4.03
C PHE A 102 10.11 19.38 -4.20
N ASP A 103 10.78 20.25 -3.45
CA ASP A 103 12.23 20.23 -3.31
C ASP A 103 12.61 19.67 -1.93
N PRO A 104 13.15 18.45 -1.82
CA PRO A 104 13.54 17.88 -0.53
C PRO A 104 14.68 18.64 0.16
N SER A 105 15.38 19.54 -0.55
CA SER A 105 16.40 20.42 0.02
C SER A 105 15.83 21.75 0.56
N ASN A 106 14.56 22.04 0.28
CA ASN A 106 13.86 23.22 0.77
C ASN A 106 13.29 22.95 2.18
N GLU A 107 13.89 23.56 3.21
CA GLU A 107 13.47 23.40 4.62
C GLU A 107 11.97 23.68 4.85
N ASN A 108 11.34 24.54 4.03
CA ASN A 108 9.92 24.86 4.17
C ASN A 108 9.01 23.69 3.81
N ASP A 109 9.34 22.92 2.77
CA ASP A 109 8.54 21.77 2.33
C ASP A 109 8.67 20.60 3.32
N VAL A 110 9.87 20.42 3.90
CA VAL A 110 10.12 19.45 4.98
C VAL A 110 9.30 19.80 6.23
N ASN A 111 9.32 21.07 6.65
CA ASN A 111 8.57 21.53 7.82
C ASN A 111 7.05 21.43 7.61
N LYS A 112 6.56 21.70 6.40
CA LYS A 112 5.15 21.56 6.04
C LYS A 112 4.70 20.10 6.11
N LYS A 113 5.50 19.18 5.57
CA LYS A 113 5.19 17.75 5.60
C LYS A 113 5.18 17.19 7.03
N LEU A 114 6.16 17.58 7.86
CA LEU A 114 6.19 17.20 9.28
C LEU A 114 4.97 17.72 10.04
N THR A 115 4.50 18.93 9.75
CA THR A 115 3.29 19.48 10.39
C THR A 115 2.02 18.75 9.94
N GLU A 116 1.87 18.44 8.65
CA GLU A 116 0.74 17.65 8.12
C GLU A 116 0.69 16.24 8.75
N GLU A 117 1.82 15.53 8.85
CA GLU A 117 1.90 14.21 9.49
C GLU A 117 1.59 14.25 11.00
N MET A 118 1.98 15.31 11.69
CA MET A 118 1.68 15.50 13.12
C MET A 118 0.19 15.77 13.35
N GLU A 119 -0.46 16.53 12.46
CA GLU A 119 -1.90 16.80 12.54
C GLU A 119 -2.75 15.56 12.28
N GLU A 120 -2.38 14.73 11.30
CA GLU A 120 -3.09 13.47 11.03
C GLU A 120 -3.00 12.49 12.20
N LYS A 121 -1.79 12.27 12.74
CA LYS A 121 -1.61 11.42 13.94
C LYS A 121 -2.39 11.95 15.14
N GLY A 122 -2.45 13.28 15.32
CA GLY A 122 -3.25 13.90 16.38
C GLY A 122 -4.75 13.62 16.23
N LYS A 123 -5.27 13.66 15.00
CA LYS A 123 -6.68 13.34 14.70
C LYS A 123 -6.99 11.87 14.98
N GLU A 124 -6.12 10.95 14.55
CA GLU A 124 -6.27 9.51 14.80
C GLU A 124 -6.28 9.18 16.30
N GLU A 125 -5.38 9.78 17.08
CA GLU A 125 -5.35 9.58 18.54
C GLU A 125 -6.62 10.09 19.24
N ILE A 126 -7.15 11.23 18.79
CA ILE A 126 -8.39 11.78 19.35
C ILE A 126 -9.57 10.86 19.02
N GLU A 127 -9.65 10.38 17.79
CA GLU A 127 -10.70 9.45 17.35
C GLU A 127 -10.65 8.13 18.13
N GLU A 128 -9.45 7.57 18.36
CA GLU A 128 -9.30 6.34 19.13
C GLU A 128 -9.72 6.53 20.60
N LYS A 129 -9.37 7.67 21.21
CA LYS A 129 -9.78 8.03 22.59
C LYS A 129 -11.31 8.19 22.68
N GLN A 130 -11.94 8.80 21.70
CA GLN A 130 -13.41 8.95 21.64
C GLN A 130 -14.10 7.59 21.51
N LYS A 131 -13.67 6.72 20.59
CA LYS A 131 -14.20 5.36 20.43
C LYS A 131 -14.07 4.53 21.70
N LYS A 132 -12.95 4.66 22.42
CA LYS A 132 -12.72 3.95 23.70
C LYS A 132 -13.61 4.46 24.83
N LEU A 133 -13.92 5.76 24.84
CA LEU A 133 -14.81 6.37 25.82
C LEU A 133 -16.27 5.94 25.61
N GLU A 134 -16.74 5.88 24.36
CA GLU A 134 -18.10 5.43 24.03
C GLU A 134 -18.31 3.95 24.38
N ARG A 135 -17.32 3.09 24.11
CA ARG A 135 -17.35 1.67 24.52
C ARG A 135 -17.43 1.48 26.04
N ARG A 136 -16.95 2.44 26.82
CA ARG A 136 -17.03 2.42 28.30
C ARG A 136 -18.37 2.95 28.82
N LYS A 137 -19.06 3.81 28.07
CA LYS A 137 -20.38 4.33 28.44
C LYS A 137 -21.53 3.35 28.14
N ASN A 138 -21.31 2.42 27.20
CA ASN A 138 -22.28 1.40 26.78
C ASN A 138 -22.09 0.05 27.48
N LYS A 139 -21.38 0.00 28.62
CA LYS A 139 -21.08 -1.21 29.40
C LYS A 139 -21.47 -0.99 30.85
#